data_AF-A0A8E0RMI4-F1
#
_entry.id   AF-A0A8E0RMI4-F1
#
_cell.length_a   1.000
_cell.length_b   1.000
_cell.length_c   1.000
_cell.angle_alpha   90.00
_cell.angle_beta   90.00
_cell.angle_gamma   90.00
#
_symmetry.space_group_name_H-M   'P 1'
#
loop_
_entity.id
_entity.type
_entity.pdbx_description
1 polymer ?
#
loop_
_entity_poly.entity_id
_entity_poly.type
_entity_poly.pdbx_seq_one_letter_code
_entity_poly.pdbx_strand_id
1 'polypeptide(L)'
;MVSEEKRQFKELCARFSGSEPQSLRLGSSQTLRGLWELTGQSVSPSTYKMSTVQDPQSPPYANMSSPSNTSNGGKKRTRSDTASSSDDGAITPSSPTPNKSIASSLTPKDMFCLMSTLNSCFGPAYDFLSARSDEFCLEPELRLVKHYISRFCSIYVDKYEDLAPELWKTIDEEIIPSQCIIYSYRPDHLSDPYSSGCLASFNYFFYNKSLKRVLFFSLRVLK
;
A
#
# COMPACT_ATOMS: atom_id res chain seq x y z
N MET A 1 29.90 -1.92 -10.85
CA MET A 1 28.49 -1.67 -10.47
C MET A 1 28.18 -2.19 -9.07
N VAL A 2 28.35 -3.49 -8.78
CA VAL A 2 28.07 -4.08 -7.44
C VAL A 2 28.82 -3.40 -6.28
N SER A 3 30.01 -2.84 -6.51
CA SER A 3 30.79 -2.13 -5.49
C SER A 3 30.18 -0.78 -5.10
N GLU A 4 29.58 -0.08 -6.07
CA GLU A 4 29.05 1.27 -5.87
C GLU A 4 27.69 1.23 -5.17
N GLU A 5 26.79 0.34 -5.58
CA GLU A 5 25.51 0.12 -4.87
C GLU A 5 25.73 -0.35 -3.43
N LYS A 6 26.74 -1.19 -3.19
CA LYS A 6 27.13 -1.59 -1.82
C LYS A 6 27.64 -0.42 -1.00
N ARG A 7 28.40 0.50 -1.61
CA ARG A 7 28.88 1.74 -0.96
C ARG A 7 27.71 2.63 -0.57
N GLN A 8 26.80 2.89 -1.52
CA GLN A 8 25.60 3.70 -1.33
C GLN A 8 24.66 3.10 -0.27
N PHE A 9 24.46 1.78 -0.28
CA PHE A 9 23.65 1.11 0.73
C PHE A 9 24.27 1.21 2.13
N LYS A 10 25.61 1.08 2.24
CA LYS A 10 26.34 1.24 3.50
C LYS A 10 26.21 2.67 4.03
N GLU A 11 26.31 3.66 3.16
CA GLU A 11 26.12 5.08 3.50
C GLU A 11 24.70 5.36 3.99
N LEU A 12 23.68 4.81 3.31
CA LEU A 12 22.29 4.89 3.76
C LEU A 12 22.10 4.25 5.14
N CYS A 13 22.66 3.07 5.37
CA CYS A 13 22.59 2.42 6.69
C CYS A 13 23.28 3.26 7.77
N ALA A 14 24.42 3.89 7.45
CA ALA A 14 25.13 4.76 8.38
C ALA A 14 24.27 5.96 8.80
N ARG A 15 23.57 6.60 7.85
CA ARG A 15 22.64 7.71 8.14
C ARG A 15 21.54 7.33 9.12
N PHE A 16 21.03 6.10 9.04
CA PHE A 16 19.97 5.61 9.93
C PHE A 16 20.50 5.00 11.25
N SER A 17 21.81 4.84 11.41
CA SER A 17 22.42 4.31 12.64
C SER A 17 22.85 5.37 13.65
N GLY A 18 22.98 6.64 13.22
CA GLY A 18 23.54 7.74 14.05
C GLY A 18 22.54 8.42 15.00
N SER A 19 21.29 8.00 15.00
CA SER A 19 20.24 8.45 15.93
C SER A 19 19.57 7.20 16.49
N GLU A 20 19.05 7.25 17.72
CA GLU A 20 18.18 6.24 18.37
C GLU A 20 17.38 5.42 17.34
N PRO A 21 17.00 4.15 17.57
CA PRO A 21 16.28 3.30 16.61
C PRO A 21 14.92 3.90 16.21
N GLN A 22 14.96 4.94 15.39
CA GLN A 22 13.86 5.60 14.77
C GLN A 22 13.51 4.71 13.60
N SER A 23 12.46 3.91 13.80
CA SER A 23 11.70 3.37 12.69
C SER A 23 11.54 4.44 11.63
N LEU A 24 11.95 4.17 10.38
CA LEU A 24 11.76 5.09 9.26
C LEU A 24 10.31 5.54 9.24
N ARG A 25 10.06 6.81 9.55
CA ARG A 25 8.71 7.35 9.62
C ARG A 25 8.31 7.74 8.21
N LEU A 26 7.28 7.06 7.69
CA LEU A 26 6.68 7.36 6.41
C LEU A 26 5.68 8.51 6.53
N GLY A 27 5.48 9.20 5.41
CA GLY A 27 4.41 10.18 5.23
C GLY A 27 3.02 9.54 5.21
N SER A 28 1.99 10.38 5.25
CA SER A 28 0.60 9.97 5.11
C SER A 28 0.25 9.63 3.66
N SER A 29 -0.55 8.56 3.47
CA SER A 29 -0.97 8.06 2.15
C SER A 29 -1.40 9.18 1.19
N GLN A 30 -0.79 9.17 0.00
CA GLN A 30 -1.14 10.05 -1.10
C GLN A 30 -2.46 9.66 -1.73
N THR A 31 -2.77 8.37 -1.82
CA THR A 31 -4.04 7.88 -2.35
C THR A 31 -5.22 8.45 -1.55
N LEU A 32 -5.18 8.34 -0.22
CA LEU A 32 -6.30 8.77 0.63
C LEU A 32 -6.48 10.29 0.61
N ARG A 33 -5.36 11.03 0.69
CA ARG A 33 -5.36 12.48 0.60
C ARG A 33 -5.89 12.94 -0.77
N GLY A 34 -5.35 12.37 -1.84
CA GLY A 34 -5.74 12.72 -3.21
C GLY A 34 -7.19 12.37 -3.53
N LEU A 35 -7.72 11.25 -3.03
CA LEU A 35 -9.14 10.93 -3.16
C LEU A 35 -10.02 11.97 -2.46
N TRP A 36 -9.65 12.40 -1.25
CA TRP A 36 -10.37 13.47 -0.57
C TRP A 36 -10.29 14.80 -1.33
N GLU A 37 -9.12 15.16 -1.86
CA GLU A 37 -8.95 16.37 -2.67
C GLU A 37 -9.78 16.34 -3.97
N LEU A 38 -9.90 15.17 -4.63
CA LEU A 38 -10.64 15.02 -5.89
C LEU A 38 -12.15 14.85 -5.73
N THR A 39 -12.62 14.30 -4.61
CA THR A 39 -14.04 13.90 -4.43
C THR A 39 -14.73 14.63 -3.29
N GLY A 40 -13.97 15.26 -2.39
CA GLY A 40 -14.47 15.81 -1.12
C GLY A 40 -14.84 14.74 -0.07
N GLN A 41 -14.72 13.44 -0.39
CA GLN A 41 -15.12 12.36 0.50
C GLN A 41 -13.91 11.71 1.18
N SER A 42 -13.96 11.60 2.50
CA SER A 42 -12.97 10.84 3.26
C SER A 42 -13.29 9.35 3.23
N VAL A 43 -12.28 8.51 2.97
CA VAL A 43 -12.41 7.06 3.12
C VAL A 43 -12.29 6.70 4.60
N SER A 44 -13.29 6.00 5.15
CA SER A 44 -13.28 5.61 6.56
C SER A 44 -12.13 4.63 6.85
N PRO A 45 -11.32 4.83 7.91
CA PRO A 45 -10.25 3.91 8.30
C PRO A 45 -10.69 2.46 8.52
N SER A 46 -11.97 2.22 8.85
CA SER A 46 -12.53 0.88 9.03
C SER A 46 -12.84 0.15 7.72
N THR A 47 -12.81 0.85 6.58
CA THR A 47 -13.26 0.34 5.27
C THR A 47 -12.12 -0.05 4.34
N TYR A 48 -10.87 0.13 4.77
CA TYR A 48 -9.71 -0.24 3.98
C TYR A 48 -8.61 -0.80 4.87
N LYS A 49 -7.65 -1.47 4.23
CA LYS A 49 -6.39 -1.89 4.83
C LYS A 49 -5.23 -1.27 4.06
N MET A 50 -4.11 -1.07 4.75
CA MET A 50 -2.86 -0.74 4.08
C MET A 50 -2.38 -1.93 3.26
N SER A 51 -1.64 -1.68 2.18
CA SER A 51 -0.95 -2.75 1.47
C SER A 51 0.05 -3.44 2.42
N THR A 52 0.15 -4.77 2.31
CA THR A 52 0.95 -5.60 3.23
C THR A 52 1.93 -6.46 2.46
N VAL A 53 2.97 -6.94 3.14
CA VAL A 53 3.81 -8.04 2.63
C VAL A 53 2.89 -9.23 2.42
N GLN A 54 2.74 -9.71 1.19
CA GLN A 54 2.05 -10.98 0.97
C GLN A 54 3.06 -12.11 1.04
N ASP A 55 2.87 -13.00 2.01
CA ASP A 55 3.61 -14.25 2.07
C ASP A 55 3.05 -15.18 0.96
N PRO A 56 3.90 -15.85 0.16
CA PRO A 56 3.46 -16.70 -0.96
C PRO A 56 2.48 -17.82 -0.59
N GLN A 57 2.31 -18.13 0.70
CA GLN A 57 1.43 -19.19 1.20
C GLN A 57 0.08 -18.69 1.74
N SER A 58 -0.24 -17.40 1.62
CA SER A 58 -1.55 -16.90 2.02
C SER A 58 -2.61 -17.36 1.00
N PRO A 59 -3.66 -18.11 1.39
CA PRO A 59 -4.68 -18.54 0.44
C PRO A 59 -5.36 -17.32 -0.20
N PRO A 60 -5.72 -17.36 -1.49
CA PRO A 60 -6.47 -16.28 -2.12
C PRO A 60 -7.79 -16.13 -1.37
N TYR A 61 -8.00 -14.98 -0.75
CA TYR A 61 -9.23 -14.67 -0.02
C TYR A 61 -10.43 -14.96 -0.93
N ALA A 62 -11.25 -15.93 -0.53
CA ALA A 62 -12.54 -16.18 -1.14
C ALA A 62 -13.37 -14.90 -1.08
N ASN A 63 -13.94 -14.51 -2.21
CA ASN A 63 -14.92 -13.43 -2.32
C ASN A 63 -15.98 -13.57 -1.22
N MET A 64 -16.17 -12.54 -0.40
CA MET A 64 -17.35 -12.44 0.46
C MET A 64 -18.58 -12.36 -0.45
N SER A 65 -19.30 -13.47 -0.58
CA SER A 65 -20.65 -13.49 -1.11
C SER A 65 -21.57 -12.74 -0.16
N SER A 66 -22.37 -11.83 -0.73
CA SER A 66 -23.38 -11.01 -0.06
C SER A 66 -24.36 -11.83 0.79
N PRO A 67 -24.96 -11.27 1.87
CA PRO A 67 -26.04 -11.95 2.57
C PRO A 67 -27.31 -11.93 1.71
N SER A 68 -27.82 -13.11 1.35
CA SER A 68 -29.16 -13.26 0.80
C SER A 68 -30.21 -13.05 1.88
N ASN A 69 -31.08 -12.05 1.66
CA ASN A 69 -32.34 -11.87 2.39
C ASN A 69 -33.15 -13.17 2.34
N THR A 70 -33.55 -13.69 3.50
CA THR A 70 -34.59 -14.73 3.58
C THR A 70 -35.71 -14.23 4.47
N SER A 71 -36.88 -14.09 3.85
CA SER A 71 -38.14 -13.71 4.47
C SER A 71 -38.81 -14.90 5.19
N ASN A 72 -39.63 -14.53 6.17
CA ASN A 72 -40.51 -15.34 7.01
C ASN A 72 -41.28 -16.48 6.30
N GLY A 73 -41.47 -17.58 7.04
CA GLY A 73 -42.47 -18.63 6.77
C GLY A 73 -42.47 -19.69 7.87
N GLY A 74 -43.53 -19.76 8.68
CA GLY A 74 -43.55 -20.50 9.95
C GLY A 74 -44.07 -21.95 9.93
N LYS A 75 -44.19 -22.46 11.16
CA LYS A 75 -45.02 -23.58 11.71
C LYS A 75 -44.34 -24.92 12.05
N LYS A 76 -44.25 -25.13 13.37
CA LYS A 76 -44.65 -26.29 14.21
C LYS A 76 -44.02 -27.67 13.96
N ARG A 77 -43.38 -28.26 14.99
CA ARG A 77 -43.93 -29.29 15.94
C ARG A 77 -42.81 -29.98 16.75
N THR A 78 -43.01 -30.06 18.09
CA THR A 78 -42.81 -31.19 19.05
C THR A 78 -41.58 -32.12 18.87
N ARG A 79 -40.71 -32.42 19.86
CA ARG A 79 -40.92 -32.99 21.20
C ARG A 79 -39.68 -32.81 22.08
N SER A 80 -39.93 -32.75 23.38
CA SER A 80 -39.01 -32.76 24.52
C SER A 80 -38.25 -34.07 24.69
N ASP A 81 -37.01 -33.99 25.20
CA ASP A 81 -36.47 -34.93 26.18
C ASP A 81 -35.47 -34.21 27.10
N THR A 82 -35.49 -34.63 28.36
CA THR A 82 -34.86 -34.00 29.53
C THR A 82 -33.79 -34.97 30.03
N ALA A 83 -32.58 -34.51 30.34
CA ALA A 83 -31.74 -35.07 31.40
C ALA A 83 -30.48 -34.24 31.65
N SER A 84 -30.19 -34.08 32.93
CA SER A 84 -29.12 -33.39 33.63
C SER A 84 -27.72 -33.99 33.48
N SER A 85 -26.67 -33.17 33.66
CA SER A 85 -25.56 -33.45 34.59
C SER A 85 -24.61 -32.25 34.69
N SER A 86 -24.14 -32.01 35.91
CA SER A 86 -23.24 -30.94 36.36
C SER A 86 -21.75 -31.25 36.15
N ASP A 87 -20.92 -30.25 36.52
CA ASP A 87 -19.43 -30.24 36.69
C ASP A 87 -18.61 -30.14 35.39
N ASP A 88 -17.50 -29.40 35.29
CA ASP A 88 -16.54 -28.93 36.30
C ASP A 88 -15.76 -27.71 35.73
N GLY A 89 -15.08 -26.96 36.60
CA GLY A 89 -14.47 -25.66 36.30
C GLY A 89 -13.31 -25.67 35.30
N ALA A 90 -13.20 -24.60 34.51
CA ALA A 90 -11.98 -24.26 33.78
C ALA A 90 -11.89 -22.75 33.45
N ILE A 91 -10.97 -22.08 34.16
CA ILE A 91 -10.05 -21.03 33.70
C ILE A 91 -10.61 -20.08 32.62
N THR A 92 -11.00 -18.87 33.04
CA THR A 92 -11.17 -17.73 32.12
C THR A 92 -9.85 -17.41 31.43
N PRO A 93 -9.70 -17.53 30.10
CA PRO A 93 -8.53 -17.03 29.41
C PRO A 93 -8.64 -15.51 29.36
N SER A 94 -7.64 -14.87 29.95
CA SER A 94 -7.32 -13.45 29.81
C SER A 94 -7.53 -12.96 28.39
N SER A 95 -8.22 -11.83 28.27
CA SER A 95 -8.37 -11.01 27.07
C SER A 95 -7.07 -10.98 26.25
N PRO A 96 -7.11 -11.29 24.94
CA PRO A 96 -5.93 -11.09 24.11
C PRO A 96 -5.64 -9.59 24.04
N THR A 97 -4.47 -9.22 24.56
CA THR A 97 -3.86 -7.90 24.38
C THR A 97 -3.94 -7.49 22.91
N PRO A 98 -4.18 -6.19 22.59
CA PRO A 98 -4.27 -5.75 21.22
C PRO A 98 -2.98 -6.13 20.50
N ASN A 99 -3.10 -6.90 19.43
CA ASN A 99 -2.03 -7.18 18.49
C ASN A 99 -1.28 -5.88 18.24
N LYS A 100 -0.01 -5.84 18.67
CA LYS A 100 0.94 -4.80 18.33
C LYS A 100 0.95 -4.75 16.80
N SER A 101 0.27 -3.77 16.21
CA SER A 101 0.09 -3.73 14.76
C SER A 101 1.49 -3.70 14.16
N ILE A 102 1.84 -4.69 13.35
CA ILE A 102 3.04 -4.71 12.49
C ILE A 102 2.85 -3.70 11.34
N ALA A 103 2.16 -2.59 11.63
CA ALA A 103 1.98 -1.50 10.72
C ALA A 103 3.26 -0.67 10.74
N SER A 104 3.76 -0.39 9.53
CA SER A 104 4.64 0.74 9.20
C SER A 104 6.07 0.75 9.75
N SER A 105 6.90 -0.25 9.43
CA SER A 105 8.35 0.00 9.36
C SER A 105 8.89 -0.39 8.01
N LEU A 106 9.16 0.61 7.17
CA LEU A 106 9.97 0.43 5.96
C LEU A 106 11.36 -0.05 6.41
N THR A 107 11.84 -1.17 5.89
CA THR A 107 13.21 -1.60 6.20
C THR A 107 14.21 -0.71 5.46
N PRO A 108 15.45 -0.54 5.95
CA PRO A 108 16.49 0.19 5.19
C PRO A 108 16.73 -0.39 3.79
N LYS A 109 16.50 -1.70 3.60
CA LYS A 109 16.55 -2.37 2.30
C LYS A 109 15.41 -1.92 1.38
N ASP A 110 14.19 -1.88 1.90
CA ASP A 110 13.03 -1.42 1.14
C ASP A 110 13.23 0.07 0.77
N MET A 111 13.66 0.91 1.71
CA MET A 111 13.99 2.32 1.46
C MET A 111 15.04 2.50 0.38
N PHE A 112 16.17 1.79 0.48
CA PHE A 112 17.21 1.83 -0.53
C PHE A 112 16.67 1.41 -1.90
N CYS A 113 15.85 0.35 -1.96
CA CYS A 113 15.24 -0.10 -3.20
C CYS A 113 14.37 1.00 -3.85
N LEU A 114 13.54 1.70 -3.07
CA LEU A 114 12.71 2.80 -3.58
C LEU A 114 13.57 3.97 -4.09
N MET A 115 14.58 4.39 -3.32
CA MET A 115 15.49 5.49 -3.70
C MET A 115 16.34 5.14 -4.92
N SER A 116 16.88 3.93 -4.99
CA SER A 116 17.64 3.45 -6.15
C SER A 116 16.76 3.34 -7.39
N THR A 117 15.47 3.01 -7.24
CA THR A 117 14.52 2.98 -8.35
C THR A 117 14.35 4.40 -8.92
N LEU A 118 14.14 5.42 -8.09
CA LEU A 118 14.06 6.81 -8.54
C LEU A 118 15.35 7.28 -9.23
N ASN A 119 16.51 6.98 -8.64
CA ASN A 119 17.80 7.31 -9.26
C ASN A 119 18.01 6.61 -10.61
N SER A 120 17.51 5.39 -10.76
CA SER A 120 17.60 4.67 -12.04
C SER A 120 16.68 5.30 -13.10
N CYS A 121 15.53 5.84 -12.71
CA CYS A 121 14.58 6.45 -13.63
C CYS A 121 14.93 7.90 -14.01
N PHE A 122 15.54 8.67 -13.11
CA PHE A 122 15.69 10.12 -13.24
C PHE A 122 17.10 10.65 -12.99
N GLY A 123 18.04 9.79 -12.58
CA GLY A 123 19.45 10.15 -12.51
C GLY A 123 20.03 10.40 -13.92
N PRO A 124 21.05 11.27 -14.06
CA PRO A 124 21.78 11.98 -13.00
C PRO A 124 21.20 13.35 -12.63
N ALA A 125 20.05 13.73 -13.20
CA ALA A 125 19.48 15.06 -13.00
C ALA A 125 19.13 15.34 -11.53
N TYR A 126 18.85 14.28 -10.77
CA TYR A 126 18.48 14.35 -9.36
C TYR A 126 19.14 13.20 -8.57
N ASP A 127 19.60 13.50 -7.36
CA ASP A 127 20.10 12.50 -6.41
C ASP A 127 19.03 12.16 -5.36
N PHE A 128 18.32 11.07 -5.62
CA PHE A 128 17.28 10.56 -4.72
C PHE A 128 17.86 9.72 -3.56
N LEU A 129 19.17 9.44 -3.51
CA LEU A 129 19.78 8.75 -2.34
C LEU A 129 19.84 9.66 -1.11
N SER A 130 19.63 10.96 -1.30
CA SER A 130 19.53 11.93 -0.22
C SER A 130 18.13 12.04 0.40
N ALA A 131 17.09 11.54 -0.29
CA ALA A 131 15.67 11.71 0.05
C ALA A 131 15.31 11.23 1.48
N ARG A 132 14.34 11.90 2.10
CA ARG A 132 13.90 11.61 3.46
C ARG A 132 12.85 10.51 3.47
N SER A 133 12.76 9.76 4.58
CA SER A 133 11.76 8.69 4.71
C SER A 133 10.32 9.19 4.70
N ASP A 134 10.08 10.42 5.16
CA ASP A 134 8.75 11.03 5.24
C ASP A 134 8.22 11.52 3.89
N GLU A 135 9.08 11.59 2.86
CA GLU A 135 8.70 11.80 1.46
C GLU A 135 8.14 10.52 0.81
N PHE A 136 8.29 9.37 1.45
CA PHE A 136 7.70 8.11 1.02
C PHE A 136 6.48 7.79 1.88
N CYS A 137 5.43 7.28 1.24
CA CYS A 137 4.19 6.91 1.92
C CYS A 137 3.90 5.43 1.68
N LEU A 138 3.38 4.74 2.70
CA LEU A 138 2.72 3.45 2.49
C LEU A 138 1.30 3.72 1.99
N GLU A 139 0.88 2.98 0.98
CA GLU A 139 -0.41 3.17 0.31
C GLU A 139 -1.41 2.06 0.64
N PRO A 140 -2.72 2.35 0.56
CA PRO A 140 -3.78 1.39 0.84
C PRO A 140 -3.81 0.24 -0.16
N GLU A 141 -4.74 -0.69 0.05
CA GLU A 141 -5.00 -1.78 -0.88
C GLU A 141 -5.20 -1.31 -2.34
N LEU A 142 -4.81 -2.19 -3.27
CA LEU A 142 -4.81 -1.94 -4.71
C LEU A 142 -6.09 -1.30 -5.25
N ARG A 143 -7.26 -1.70 -4.73
CA ARG A 143 -8.56 -1.18 -5.16
C ARG A 143 -8.64 0.34 -5.02
N LEU A 144 -8.18 0.90 -3.89
CA LEU A 144 -8.19 2.35 -3.67
C LEU A 144 -7.15 3.07 -4.52
N VAL A 145 -5.98 2.45 -4.70
CA VAL A 145 -4.92 2.99 -5.57
C VAL A 145 -5.38 3.04 -7.03
N LYS A 146 -5.97 1.95 -7.57
CA LYS A 146 -6.57 1.92 -8.92
C LYS A 146 -7.68 2.97 -9.05
N HIS A 147 -8.54 3.11 -8.03
CA HIS A 147 -9.61 4.10 -8.04
C HIS A 147 -9.08 5.54 -8.11
N TYR A 148 -8.08 5.87 -7.29
CA TYR A 148 -7.43 7.18 -7.34
C TYR A 148 -6.75 7.43 -8.69
N ILE A 149 -5.97 6.47 -9.21
CA ILE A 149 -5.30 6.60 -10.52
C ILE A 149 -6.33 6.81 -11.63
N SER A 150 -7.43 6.06 -11.63
CA SER A 150 -8.50 6.25 -12.62
C SER A 150 -9.09 7.65 -12.54
N ARG A 151 -9.40 8.14 -11.33
CA ARG A 151 -9.95 9.49 -11.17
C ARG A 151 -8.95 10.56 -11.61
N PHE A 152 -7.68 10.43 -11.21
CA PHE A 152 -6.61 11.32 -11.60
C PHE A 152 -6.44 11.35 -13.12
N CYS A 153 -6.29 10.18 -13.75
CA CYS A 153 -6.09 10.08 -15.19
C CYS A 153 -7.32 10.52 -15.99
N SER A 154 -8.54 10.31 -15.49
CA SER A 154 -9.76 10.80 -16.16
C SER A 154 -9.79 12.33 -16.33
N ILE A 155 -9.03 13.06 -15.52
CA ILE A 155 -8.91 14.53 -15.58
C ILE A 155 -7.81 14.95 -16.55
N TYR A 156 -6.70 14.22 -16.60
CA TYR A 156 -5.46 14.69 -17.24
C TYR A 156 -4.98 13.88 -18.44
N VAL A 157 -5.57 12.69 -18.69
CA VAL A 157 -5.16 11.78 -19.75
C VAL A 157 -6.34 11.57 -20.69
N ASP A 158 -6.17 12.03 -21.94
CA ASP A 158 -7.21 11.86 -22.96
C ASP A 158 -7.48 10.36 -23.20
N LYS A 159 -8.76 10.01 -23.29
CA LYS A 159 -9.24 8.63 -23.51
C LYS A 159 -8.67 7.59 -22.54
N TYR A 160 -8.42 7.97 -21.29
CA TYR A 160 -7.91 7.02 -20.28
C TYR A 160 -8.78 5.76 -20.15
N GLU A 161 -10.10 5.89 -20.23
CA GLU A 161 -11.02 4.74 -20.10
C GLU A 161 -10.82 3.69 -21.20
N ASP A 162 -10.38 4.09 -22.39
CA ASP A 162 -10.06 3.16 -23.49
C ASP A 162 -8.70 2.47 -23.25
N LEU A 163 -7.73 3.19 -22.67
CA LEU A 163 -6.38 2.70 -22.37
C LEU A 163 -6.33 1.81 -21.12
N ALA A 164 -7.16 2.11 -20.11
CA ALA A 164 -7.08 1.53 -18.78
C ALA A 164 -7.14 -0.02 -18.76
N PRO A 165 -8.00 -0.69 -19.55
CA PRO A 165 -8.06 -2.16 -19.54
C PRO A 165 -6.73 -2.82 -19.95
N GLU A 166 -6.11 -2.35 -21.03
CA GLU A 166 -4.84 -2.91 -21.53
C GLU A 166 -3.67 -2.57 -20.59
N LEU A 167 -3.64 -1.35 -20.07
CA LEU A 167 -2.65 -0.92 -19.09
C LEU A 167 -2.69 -1.82 -17.85
N TRP A 168 -3.87 -1.98 -17.23
CA TRP A 168 -3.98 -2.77 -16.02
C TRP A 168 -3.80 -4.26 -16.25
N LYS A 169 -4.16 -4.79 -17.42
CA LYS A 169 -3.84 -6.15 -17.82
C LYS A 169 -2.33 -6.37 -17.86
N THR A 170 -1.59 -5.49 -18.54
CA THR A 170 -0.12 -5.58 -18.66
C THR A 170 0.54 -5.47 -17.29
N ILE A 171 0.09 -4.54 -16.45
CA ILE A 171 0.60 -4.41 -15.08
C ILE A 171 0.30 -5.68 -14.26
N ASP A 172 -0.90 -6.24 -14.35
CA ASP A 172 -1.28 -7.46 -13.63
C ASP A 172 -0.40 -8.66 -14.04
N GLU A 173 -0.06 -8.79 -15.34
CA GLU A 173 0.85 -9.82 -15.87
C GLU A 173 2.30 -9.65 -15.40
N GLU A 174 2.80 -8.41 -15.31
CA GLU A 174 4.22 -8.15 -15.03
C GLU A 174 4.59 -8.08 -13.54
N ILE A 175 3.67 -7.65 -12.66
CA ILE A 175 4.01 -7.44 -11.25
C ILE A 175 3.02 -8.05 -10.26
N ILE A 176 1.85 -8.50 -10.74
CA ILE A 176 0.76 -9.01 -9.90
C ILE A 176 0.48 -8.03 -8.75
N PRO A 177 -0.06 -6.81 -9.02
CA PRO A 177 -0.23 -5.74 -8.04
C PRO A 177 -1.02 -6.14 -6.80
N SER A 178 -1.90 -7.14 -6.92
CA SER A 178 -2.66 -7.69 -5.81
C SER A 178 -1.75 -8.32 -4.74
N GLN A 179 -0.51 -8.68 -5.10
CA GLN A 179 0.54 -9.24 -4.23
C GLN A 179 1.66 -8.24 -3.90
N CYS A 180 1.48 -6.97 -4.22
CA CYS A 180 2.47 -5.93 -3.95
C CYS A 180 2.25 -5.22 -2.62
N ILE A 181 3.36 -4.79 -2.01
CA ILE A 181 3.33 -3.63 -1.12
C ILE A 181 3.38 -2.39 -1.99
N ILE A 182 2.49 -1.45 -1.76
CA ILE A 182 2.36 -0.26 -2.57
C ILE A 182 2.90 0.92 -1.76
N TYR A 183 3.90 1.59 -2.33
CA TYR A 183 4.43 2.84 -1.80
C TYR A 183 4.16 3.97 -2.78
N SER A 184 4.24 5.20 -2.31
CA SER A 184 4.34 6.37 -3.18
C SER A 184 5.49 7.27 -2.77
N TYR A 185 6.00 8.06 -3.73
CA TYR A 185 6.93 9.16 -3.48
C TYR A 185 6.19 10.49 -3.66
N ARG A 186 6.10 11.25 -2.57
CA ARG A 186 5.62 12.62 -2.54
C ARG A 186 6.78 13.53 -2.13
N PRO A 187 7.48 14.12 -3.10
CA PRO A 187 8.47 15.13 -2.81
C PRO A 187 7.86 16.33 -2.08
N ASP A 188 8.65 16.95 -1.21
CA ASP A 188 8.31 18.24 -0.64
C ASP A 188 8.44 19.32 -1.74
N HIS A 189 7.31 19.95 -2.10
CA HIS A 189 7.21 20.91 -3.21
C HIS A 189 8.18 22.09 -3.10
N LEU A 190 8.71 22.37 -1.90
CA LEU A 190 9.68 23.43 -1.66
C LEU A 190 11.14 23.01 -1.93
N SER A 191 11.47 21.72 -1.84
CA SER A 191 12.85 21.23 -1.91
C SER A 191 13.16 20.36 -3.11
N ASP A 192 12.16 19.83 -3.82
CA ASP A 192 12.38 18.92 -4.94
C ASP A 192 12.25 19.60 -6.31
N PRO A 193 13.32 19.67 -7.12
CA PRO A 193 13.24 20.24 -8.45
C PRO A 193 12.54 19.32 -9.47
N TYR A 194 12.37 18.02 -9.18
CA TYR A 194 11.53 17.11 -10.00
C TYR A 194 10.04 17.50 -9.98
N SER A 195 9.61 18.20 -8.91
CA SER A 195 8.25 18.73 -8.72
C SER A 195 8.05 20.14 -9.24
N SER A 196 9.13 20.84 -9.59
CA SER A 196 9.03 22.21 -10.08
C SER A 196 8.24 22.28 -11.39
N GLY A 197 7.26 23.18 -11.47
CA GLY A 197 6.42 23.35 -12.66
C GLY A 197 5.36 22.27 -12.91
N CYS A 198 5.23 21.27 -12.03
CA CYS A 198 4.22 20.23 -12.14
C CYS A 198 2.87 20.68 -11.56
N LEU A 199 1.79 20.54 -12.34
CA LEU A 199 0.42 20.83 -11.90
C LEU A 199 -0.12 19.74 -10.97
N ALA A 200 0.11 18.49 -11.34
CA ALA A 200 -0.36 17.32 -10.62
C ALA A 200 0.53 16.13 -10.96
N SER A 201 0.78 15.26 -9.99
CA SER A 201 1.52 14.03 -10.21
C SER A 201 1.14 12.92 -9.24
N PHE A 202 1.47 11.70 -9.63
CA PHE A 202 1.59 10.56 -8.71
C PHE A 202 2.86 9.77 -9.05
N ASN A 203 3.45 9.13 -8.05
CA ASN A 203 4.64 8.29 -8.21
C ASN A 203 4.48 7.04 -7.34
N TYR A 204 3.94 5.96 -7.90
CA TYR A 204 3.69 4.71 -7.18
C TYR A 204 4.80 3.67 -7.41
N PHE A 205 5.11 2.90 -6.38
CA PHE A 205 5.95 1.72 -6.43
C PHE A 205 5.10 0.51 -6.06
N PHE A 206 5.00 -0.45 -6.97
CA PHE A 206 4.40 -1.76 -6.71
C PHE A 206 5.54 -2.74 -6.46
N TYR A 207 5.82 -3.01 -5.19
CA TYR A 207 6.90 -3.90 -4.80
C TYR A 207 6.39 -5.31 -4.54
N ASN A 208 6.69 -6.23 -5.45
CA ASN A 208 6.44 -7.65 -5.26
C ASN A 208 7.70 -8.33 -4.70
N LYS A 209 7.67 -8.67 -3.40
CA LYS A 209 8.81 -9.31 -2.71
C LYS A 209 9.10 -10.73 -3.23
N SER A 210 8.07 -11.46 -3.62
CA SER A 210 8.18 -12.83 -4.17
C SER A 210 8.88 -12.84 -5.52
N LEU A 211 8.52 -11.89 -6.40
CA LEU A 211 9.16 -11.70 -7.71
C LEU A 211 10.51 -10.97 -7.62
N LYS A 212 10.85 -10.40 -6.45
CA LYS A 212 11.99 -9.50 -6.25
C LYS A 212 12.01 -8.36 -7.27
N ARG A 213 10.83 -7.82 -7.58
CA ARG A 213 10.61 -6.86 -8.67
C ARG A 213 9.85 -5.66 -8.15
N VAL A 214 10.22 -4.48 -8.64
CA VAL A 214 9.50 -3.22 -8.39
C VAL A 214 9.01 -2.70 -9.74
N LEU A 215 7.72 -2.42 -9.84
CA LEU A 215 7.18 -1.60 -10.93
C LEU A 215 7.01 -0.18 -10.41
N PHE A 216 7.66 0.77 -11.07
CA PHE A 216 7.52 2.19 -10.78
C PHE A 216 6.58 2.82 -11.80
N PHE A 217 5.45 3.36 -11.32
CA PHE A 217 4.43 3.99 -12.15
C PHE A 217 4.29 5.46 -11.77
N SER A 218 4.77 6.33 -12.66
CA SER A 218 4.77 7.77 -12.47
C SER A 218 4.02 8.47 -13.60
N LEU A 219 3.25 9.50 -13.25
CA LEU A 219 2.63 10.42 -14.20
C LEU A 219 2.81 11.84 -13.67
N ARG A 220 3.22 12.74 -14.58
CA ARG A 220 3.35 14.16 -14.31
C ARG A 220 2.54 14.96 -15.33
N VAL A 221 1.78 15.92 -14.83
CA VAL A 221 1.07 16.91 -15.62
C VAL A 221 1.86 18.20 -15.56
N LEU A 222 2.28 18.70 -16.72
CA LEU A 222 3.03 19.94 -16.86
C LEU A 222 2.09 21.06 -17.33
N LYS A 223 2.47 22.31 -17.05
CA LYS A 223 1.76 23.50 -17.52
C LYS A 223 1.89 23.69 -19.03
#